data_AF-K9SRV6-F1
#
_entry.id   AF-K9SRV6-F1
#
_cell.length_a   1.000
_cell.length_b   1.000
_cell.length_c   1.000
_cell.angle_alpha   90.00
_cell.angle_beta   90.00
_cell.angle_gamma   90.00
#
_symmetry.space_group_name_H-M   'P 1'
#
loop_
_entity.id
_entity.type
_entity.pdbx_description
1 polymer ?
#
loop_
_entity_poly.entity_id
_entity_poly.type
_entity_poly.pdbx_seq_one_letter_code
_entity_poly.pdbx_strand_id
1 'polypeptide(L)'
;MCQYRISQIQICVNVVKHIYVYVYLWIPMNHSSKLKLANLVKQLRGNQTQKEFAKRLGVTHGAIQSWENGEVTPGSGNLSKIASEGGYTLTELMDYLEGNSKDSQRDSNISVERLVAEVRYMPAKDLALLGRAVSDRLYAIAESVG
;
A
#
# COMPACT_ATOMS: atom_id res chain seq x y z
N MET A 1 -10.44 49.95 -27.67
CA MET A 1 -9.65 48.72 -27.93
C MET A 1 -8.84 48.19 -26.72
N CYS A 2 -8.89 48.81 -25.52
CA CYS A 2 -8.11 48.33 -24.35
C CYS A 2 -8.78 47.27 -23.45
N GLN A 3 -10.10 47.10 -23.47
CA GLN A 3 -10.79 46.18 -22.54
C GLN A 3 -10.65 44.69 -22.91
N TYR A 4 -10.48 44.35 -24.20
CA TYR A 4 -10.38 42.96 -24.67
C TYR A 4 -9.03 42.28 -24.37
N ARG A 5 -7.95 43.05 -24.18
CA ARG A 5 -6.62 42.49 -23.82
C ARG A 5 -6.54 42.09 -22.34
N ILE A 6 -7.25 42.80 -21.46
CA ILE A 6 -7.23 42.54 -20.01
C ILE A 6 -8.02 41.25 -19.69
N SER A 7 -9.12 40.98 -20.40
CA SER A 7 -9.89 39.74 -20.24
C SER A 7 -9.15 38.49 -20.72
N GLN A 8 -8.42 38.57 -21.85
CA GLN A 8 -7.58 37.46 -22.35
C GLN A 8 -6.43 37.11 -21.37
N ILE A 9 -5.81 38.12 -20.75
CA ILE A 9 -4.74 37.91 -19.74
C ILE A 9 -5.31 37.30 -18.45
N GLN A 10 -6.50 37.74 -17.99
CA GLN A 10 -7.14 37.20 -16.79
C GLN A 10 -7.56 35.73 -16.95
N ILE A 11 -7.99 35.32 -18.15
CA ILE A 11 -8.31 33.91 -18.47
C ILE A 11 -7.04 33.05 -18.41
N CYS A 12 -5.93 33.49 -18.99
CA CYS A 12 -4.64 32.78 -18.91
C CYS A 12 -4.13 32.67 -17.47
N VAL A 13 -4.24 33.72 -16.66
CA VAL A 13 -3.84 33.68 -15.24
C VAL A 13 -4.73 32.75 -14.42
N ASN A 14 -6.03 32.66 -14.71
CA ASN A 14 -6.93 31.73 -14.02
C ASN A 14 -6.71 30.26 -14.43
N VAL A 15 -6.43 29.97 -15.70
CA VAL A 15 -6.09 28.59 -16.14
C VAL A 15 -4.77 28.14 -15.51
N VAL A 16 -3.75 29.00 -15.48
CA VAL A 16 -2.47 28.70 -14.83
C VAL A 16 -2.66 28.56 -13.31
N LYS A 17 -3.45 29.41 -12.64
CA LYS A 17 -3.80 29.23 -11.23
C LYS A 17 -4.53 27.91 -10.96
N HIS A 18 -5.45 27.50 -11.83
CA HIS A 18 -6.18 26.23 -11.69
C HIS A 18 -5.26 25.01 -11.89
N ILE A 19 -4.29 25.09 -12.81
CA ILE A 19 -3.27 24.05 -13.02
C ILE A 19 -2.33 23.97 -11.82
N TYR A 20 -1.85 25.10 -11.28
CA TYR A 20 -0.94 25.13 -10.14
C TYR A 20 -1.59 24.66 -8.83
N VAL A 21 -2.90 24.86 -8.64
CA VAL A 21 -3.63 24.31 -7.49
C VAL A 21 -3.73 22.78 -7.57
N TYR A 22 -3.81 22.20 -8.77
CA TYR A 22 -3.82 20.74 -8.96
C TYR A 22 -2.45 20.07 -8.75
N VAL A 23 -1.35 20.80 -8.96
CA VAL A 23 0.01 20.25 -8.84
C VAL A 23 0.52 20.26 -7.40
N TYR A 24 0.08 21.20 -6.55
CA TYR A 24 0.68 21.43 -5.22
C TYR A 24 -0.15 20.96 -4.02
N LEU A 25 -1.26 20.23 -4.22
CA LEU A 25 -2.09 19.70 -3.12
C LEU A 25 -2.23 18.17 -3.13
N TRP A 26 -1.17 17.46 -3.45
CA TRP A 26 -1.12 16.00 -3.29
C TRP A 26 0.17 15.67 -2.54
N ILE A 27 0.06 15.31 -1.26
CA ILE A 27 1.06 14.44 -0.66
C ILE A 27 0.70 13.05 -1.22
N PRO A 28 1.44 12.55 -2.22
CA PRO A 28 1.06 11.30 -2.85
C PRO A 28 1.36 10.18 -1.86
N MET A 29 0.36 9.34 -1.59
CA MET A 29 0.69 7.97 -1.20
C MET A 29 1.69 7.41 -2.22
N ASN A 30 2.68 6.67 -1.74
CA ASN A 30 3.64 5.98 -2.59
C ASN A 30 2.89 5.14 -3.64
N HIS A 31 3.43 5.07 -4.86
CA HIS A 31 2.88 4.24 -5.93
C HIS A 31 2.66 2.79 -5.49
N SER A 32 3.59 2.20 -4.74
CA SER A 32 3.44 0.86 -4.17
C SER A 32 2.23 0.75 -3.24
N SER A 33 2.05 1.73 -2.34
CA SER A 33 0.93 1.80 -1.41
C SER A 33 -0.42 1.96 -2.13
N LYS A 34 -0.46 2.73 -3.23
CA LYS A 34 -1.67 2.86 -4.06
C LYS A 34 -2.06 1.53 -4.71
N LEU A 35 -1.10 0.76 -5.21
CA LEU A 35 -1.37 -0.56 -5.80
C LEU A 35 -1.86 -1.54 -4.75
N LYS A 36 -1.25 -1.56 -3.56
CA LYS A 36 -1.72 -2.38 -2.42
C LYS A 36 -3.15 -2.03 -2.03
N LEU A 37 -3.46 -0.74 -1.93
CA LEU A 37 -4.81 -0.29 -1.64
C LEU A 37 -5.80 -0.71 -2.73
N ALA A 38 -5.45 -0.53 -4.00
CA ALA A 38 -6.29 -0.92 -5.13
C ALA A 38 -6.62 -2.43 -5.10
N ASN A 39 -5.63 -3.27 -4.79
CA ASN A 39 -5.81 -4.71 -4.63
C ASN A 39 -6.66 -5.05 -3.41
N LEU A 40 -6.44 -4.40 -2.28
CA LEU A 40 -7.25 -4.58 -1.08
C LEU A 40 -8.73 -4.24 -1.36
N VAL A 41 -9.00 -3.11 -2.02
CA VAL A 41 -10.37 -2.71 -2.38
C VAL A 41 -11.04 -3.77 -3.27
N LYS A 42 -10.31 -4.32 -4.27
CA LYS A 42 -10.82 -5.41 -5.10
C LYS A 42 -11.12 -6.68 -4.30
N GLN A 43 -10.26 -7.02 -3.33
CA GLN A 43 -10.45 -8.17 -2.46
C GLN A 43 -11.68 -8.00 -1.56
N LEU A 44 -11.85 -6.82 -0.94
CA LEU A 44 -13.01 -6.51 -0.09
C LEU A 44 -14.32 -6.52 -0.89
N ARG A 45 -14.27 -6.07 -2.15
CA ARG A 45 -15.43 -6.15 -3.06
C ARG A 45 -15.80 -7.60 -3.40
N GLY A 46 -14.82 -8.47 -3.55
CA GLY A 46 -15.02 -9.86 -3.97
C GLY A 46 -15.79 -9.94 -5.29
N ASN A 47 -16.91 -10.66 -5.30
CA ASN A 47 -17.73 -10.87 -6.49
C ASN A 47 -18.79 -9.78 -6.74
N GLN A 48 -18.90 -8.78 -5.85
CA GLN A 48 -19.86 -7.70 -6.02
C GLN A 48 -19.43 -6.77 -7.17
N THR A 49 -20.40 -6.12 -7.82
CA THR A 49 -20.11 -5.04 -8.76
C THR A 49 -19.55 -3.82 -8.00
N GLN A 50 -18.78 -2.97 -8.68
CA GLN A 50 -18.28 -1.71 -8.09
C GLN A 50 -19.42 -0.84 -7.54
N LYS A 51 -20.60 -0.88 -8.18
CA LYS A 51 -21.78 -0.10 -7.77
C LYS A 51 -22.41 -0.63 -6.48
N GLU A 52 -22.53 -1.95 -6.34
CA GLU A 52 -23.05 -2.59 -5.12
C GLU A 52 -22.11 -2.35 -3.94
N PHE A 53 -20.80 -2.51 -4.18
CA PHE A 53 -19.80 -2.27 -3.15
C PHE A 53 -19.75 -0.79 -2.74
N ALA A 54 -19.82 0.13 -3.70
CA ALA A 54 -19.91 1.57 -3.41
C ALA A 54 -21.12 1.91 -2.54
N LYS A 55 -22.29 1.30 -2.82
CA LYS A 55 -23.51 1.48 -2.02
C LYS A 55 -23.32 0.97 -0.59
N ARG A 56 -22.71 -0.21 -0.42
CA ARG A 56 -22.41 -0.80 0.89
C ARG A 56 -21.46 0.10 1.71
N LEU A 57 -20.42 0.63 1.07
CA LEU A 57 -19.42 1.48 1.72
C LEU A 57 -19.90 2.94 1.90
N GLY A 58 -21.04 3.31 1.30
CA GLY A 58 -21.59 4.67 1.35
C GLY A 58 -20.72 5.68 0.62
N VAL A 59 -20.26 5.34 -0.58
CA VAL A 59 -19.43 6.18 -1.46
C VAL A 59 -19.94 6.13 -2.90
N THR A 60 -19.40 6.95 -3.79
CA THR A 60 -19.81 6.95 -5.21
C THR A 60 -19.12 5.81 -5.97
N HIS A 61 -19.77 5.32 -7.03
CA HIS A 61 -19.18 4.34 -7.95
C HIS A 61 -17.82 4.81 -8.51
N GLY A 62 -17.75 6.08 -8.93
CA GLY A 62 -16.52 6.67 -9.46
C GLY A 62 -15.37 6.68 -8.44
N ALA A 63 -15.67 6.80 -7.14
CA ALA A 63 -14.65 6.71 -6.11
C ALA A 63 -14.01 5.30 -6.06
N ILE A 64 -14.85 4.25 -6.03
CA ILE A 64 -14.37 2.85 -6.07
C ILE A 64 -13.57 2.61 -7.35
N GLN A 65 -14.07 3.04 -8.50
CA GLN A 65 -13.39 2.88 -9.78
C GLN A 65 -12.00 3.51 -9.77
N SER A 66 -11.88 4.77 -9.35
CA SER A 66 -10.59 5.46 -9.29
C SER A 66 -9.64 4.85 -8.24
N TRP A 67 -10.14 4.28 -7.15
CA TRP A 67 -9.31 3.58 -6.15
C TRP A 67 -8.80 2.24 -6.67
N GLU A 68 -9.66 1.44 -7.31
CA GLU A 68 -9.29 0.15 -7.90
C GLU A 68 -8.32 0.28 -9.09
N ASN A 69 -8.34 1.43 -9.77
CA ASN A 69 -7.41 1.80 -10.83
C ASN A 69 -6.13 2.49 -10.30
N GLY A 70 -6.11 2.90 -9.03
CA GLY A 70 -4.98 3.62 -8.44
C GLY A 70 -4.81 5.07 -8.92
N GLU A 71 -5.83 5.65 -9.55
CA GLU A 71 -5.83 7.02 -10.09
C GLU A 71 -5.84 8.07 -8.98
N VAL A 72 -6.64 7.82 -7.95
CA VAL A 72 -6.88 8.77 -6.84
C VAL A 72 -6.66 8.09 -5.50
N THR A 73 -6.02 8.81 -4.58
CA THR A 73 -5.88 8.39 -3.20
C THR A 73 -7.13 8.76 -2.40
N PRO A 74 -7.77 7.83 -1.68
CA PRO A 74 -8.89 8.20 -0.82
C PRO A 74 -8.43 9.10 0.32
N GLY A 75 -9.28 10.04 0.72
CA GLY A 75 -9.06 10.81 1.95
C GLY A 75 -9.21 9.95 3.21
N SER A 76 -8.79 10.50 4.35
CA SER A 76 -8.80 9.82 5.66
C SER A 76 -10.15 9.19 6.03
N GLY A 77 -11.26 9.90 5.79
CA GLY A 77 -12.60 9.38 6.07
C GLY A 77 -12.96 8.14 5.24
N ASN A 78 -12.52 8.08 3.98
CA ASN A 78 -12.74 6.93 3.11
C ASN A 78 -11.78 5.78 3.43
N LEU A 79 -10.54 6.08 3.80
CA LEU A 79 -9.59 5.08 4.30
C LEU A 79 -10.11 4.41 5.58
N SER A 80 -10.71 5.17 6.50
CA SER A 80 -11.34 4.60 7.70
C SER A 80 -12.49 3.65 7.37
N LYS A 81 -13.30 3.98 6.35
CA LYS A 81 -14.37 3.10 5.87
C LYS A 81 -13.80 1.81 5.28
N ILE A 82 -12.78 1.92 4.43
CA ILE A 82 -12.09 0.75 3.82
C ILE A 82 -11.46 -0.12 4.91
N ALA A 83 -10.80 0.47 5.90
CA ALA A 83 -10.22 -0.25 7.03
C ALA A 83 -11.29 -1.03 7.80
N SER A 84 -12.38 -0.36 8.17
CA SER A 84 -13.50 -0.97 8.91
C SER A 84 -14.14 -2.11 8.12
N GLU A 85 -14.28 -1.96 6.81
CA GLU A 85 -14.82 -2.99 5.91
C GLU A 85 -13.92 -4.24 5.86
N GLY A 86 -12.60 -4.06 5.96
CA GLY A 86 -11.64 -5.17 6.03
C GLY A 86 -11.35 -5.69 7.44
N GLY A 87 -11.99 -5.17 8.47
CA GLY A 87 -11.72 -5.53 9.87
C GLY A 87 -10.39 -5.00 10.41
N TYR A 88 -9.82 -3.97 9.77
CA TYR A 88 -8.60 -3.30 10.21
C TYR A 88 -8.92 -2.04 11.00
N THR A 89 -8.04 -1.70 11.94
CA THR A 89 -7.92 -0.32 12.40
C THR A 89 -7.28 0.54 11.31
N LEU A 90 -7.51 1.86 11.35
CA LEU A 90 -6.89 2.78 10.40
C LEU A 90 -5.35 2.68 10.45
N THR A 91 -4.77 2.53 11.64
CA THR A 91 -3.33 2.39 11.83
C THR A 91 -2.79 1.11 11.17
N GLU A 92 -3.43 -0.04 11.40
CA GLU A 92 -3.02 -1.31 10.78
C GLU A 92 -3.10 -1.26 9.25
N LEU A 93 -4.14 -0.60 8.72
CA LEU A 93 -4.25 -0.39 7.27
C LEU A 93 -3.07 0.45 6.76
N MET A 94 -2.72 1.54 7.45
CA MET A 94 -1.58 2.37 7.04
C MET A 94 -0.26 1.60 7.08
N ASP A 95 -0.01 0.83 8.12
CA ASP A 95 1.19 -0.02 8.24
C ASP A 95 1.28 -1.04 7.09
N TYR A 96 0.14 -1.63 6.72
CA TYR A 96 0.03 -2.53 5.57
C TYR A 96 0.36 -1.83 4.24
N LEU A 97 -0.21 -0.64 4.03
CA LEU A 97 0.00 0.16 2.81
C LEU A 97 1.44 0.66 2.69
N GLU A 98 2.07 1.07 3.79
CA GLU A 98 3.46 1.51 3.83
C GLU A 98 4.45 0.35 3.68
N GLY A 99 4.01 -0.89 3.88
CA GLY A 99 4.89 -2.06 3.84
C GLY A 99 5.71 -2.25 5.10
N ASN A 100 5.27 -1.61 6.19
CA ASN A 100 5.73 -1.92 7.55
C ASN A 100 5.04 -3.19 8.12
N SER A 101 4.11 -3.78 7.36
CA SER A 101 3.59 -5.12 7.64
C SER A 101 4.74 -6.12 7.69
N LYS A 102 4.89 -6.80 8.83
CA LYS A 102 5.96 -7.77 9.19
C LYS A 102 6.21 -8.92 8.19
N ASP A 103 5.45 -9.01 7.10
CA ASP A 103 5.66 -9.91 5.96
C ASP A 103 6.71 -9.41 4.94
N SER A 104 7.07 -8.12 4.95
CA SER A 104 8.16 -7.58 4.10
C SER A 104 9.57 -7.95 4.58
N GLN A 105 9.70 -8.71 5.68
CA GLN A 105 10.95 -9.32 6.16
C GLN A 105 11.19 -10.74 5.61
N ARG A 106 10.60 -11.12 4.47
CA ARG A 106 11.00 -12.35 3.75
C ARG A 106 11.81 -12.12 2.48
N ASP A 107 11.86 -10.88 1.98
CA ASP A 107 12.65 -10.51 0.79
C ASP A 107 13.72 -9.44 1.10
N SER A 108 14.25 -9.42 2.33
CA SER A 108 15.55 -8.80 2.53
C SER A 108 16.58 -9.78 2.02
N ASN A 109 17.32 -9.38 0.99
CA ASN A 109 18.62 -9.90 0.59
C ASN A 109 19.58 -9.80 1.79
N ILE A 110 19.35 -10.61 2.84
CA ILE A 110 20.25 -10.73 3.97
C ILE A 110 21.38 -11.60 3.43
N SER A 111 22.53 -10.96 3.24
CA SER A 111 23.73 -11.63 2.81
C SER A 111 24.04 -12.75 3.80
N VAL A 112 24.39 -13.94 3.29
CA VAL A 112 24.69 -15.12 4.12
C VAL A 112 25.77 -14.79 5.14
N GLU A 113 26.69 -13.92 4.76
CA GLU A 113 27.78 -13.38 5.57
C GLU A 113 27.27 -12.68 6.83
N ARG A 114 26.17 -11.92 6.71
CA ARG A 114 25.57 -11.22 7.85
C ARG A 114 24.89 -12.21 8.80
N LEU A 115 24.19 -13.22 8.28
CA LEU A 115 23.60 -14.27 9.11
C LEU A 115 24.66 -15.03 9.90
N VAL A 116 25.77 -15.38 9.25
CA VAL A 116 26.90 -16.05 9.91
C VAL A 116 27.50 -15.18 11.02
N ALA A 117 27.59 -13.86 10.80
CA ALA A 117 28.07 -12.94 11.83
C ALA A 117 27.14 -12.90 13.05
N GLU A 118 25.82 -12.85 12.85
CA GLU A 118 24.84 -12.85 13.95
C GLU A 118 24.85 -14.17 14.74
N VAL A 119 24.95 -15.31 14.05
CA VAL A 119 25.02 -16.64 14.69
C VAL A 119 26.22 -16.75 15.64
N ARG A 120 27.35 -16.10 15.33
CA ARG A 120 28.56 -16.14 16.16
C ARG A 120 28.37 -15.48 17.54
N TYR A 121 27.49 -14.48 17.63
CA TYR A 121 27.26 -13.72 18.86
C TYR A 121 25.92 -14.04 19.52
N MET A 122 25.22 -15.05 19.02
CA MET A 122 23.91 -15.47 19.53
C MET A 122 24.02 -16.19 20.89
N PRO A 123 23.10 -15.95 21.84
CA PRO A 123 23.03 -16.72 23.08
C PRO A 123 22.80 -18.21 22.82
N ALA A 124 23.38 -19.08 23.65
CA ALA A 124 23.36 -20.54 23.45
C ALA A 124 21.94 -21.13 23.32
N LYS A 125 20.96 -20.56 24.02
CA LYS A 125 19.55 -20.98 23.94
C LYS A 125 18.97 -20.71 22.55
N ASP A 126 19.22 -19.53 22.01
CA ASP A 126 18.68 -19.11 20.71
C ASP A 126 19.41 -19.85 19.59
N LEU A 127 20.72 -20.12 19.76
CA LEU A 127 21.50 -20.94 18.84
C LEU A 127 20.96 -22.38 18.76
N ALA A 128 20.58 -22.98 19.89
CA ALA A 128 20.01 -24.32 19.90
C ALA A 128 18.65 -24.38 19.18
N LEU A 129 17.82 -23.34 19.33
CA LEU A 129 16.55 -23.23 18.61
C LEU A 129 16.76 -23.10 17.11
N LEU A 130 17.69 -22.24 16.70
CA LEU A 130 18.07 -22.08 15.30
C LEU A 130 18.62 -23.39 14.72
N GLY A 131 19.52 -24.06 15.45
CA GLY A 131 20.10 -25.33 15.03
C GLY A 131 19.06 -26.41 14.76
N ARG A 132 18.06 -26.55 15.65
CA ARG A 132 16.94 -27.47 15.44
C ARG A 132 16.17 -27.17 14.16
N ALA A 133 15.78 -25.91 13.97
CA ALA A 133 15.04 -25.50 12.78
C ALA A 133 15.82 -25.73 11.47
N VAL A 134 17.15 -25.54 11.49
CA VAL A 134 18.03 -25.84 10.35
C VAL A 134 18.07 -27.34 10.07
N SER A 135 18.23 -28.17 11.11
CA SER A 135 18.23 -29.63 10.99
C SER A 135 16.92 -30.15 10.42
N ASP A 136 15.77 -29.68 10.91
CA ASP A 136 14.44 -30.07 10.42
C ASP A 136 14.31 -29.80 8.92
N ARG A 137 14.84 -28.66 8.46
CA ARG A 137 14.77 -28.27 7.05
C ARG A 137 15.72 -29.08 6.17
N LEU A 138 16.94 -29.37 6.63
CA LEU A 138 17.87 -30.23 5.90
C LEU A 138 17.31 -31.66 5.77
N TYR A 139 16.66 -32.15 6.83
CA TYR A 139 15.99 -33.44 6.83
C TYR A 139 14.85 -33.47 5.79
N ALA A 140 13.97 -32.47 5.80
CA ALA A 140 12.88 -32.37 4.81
C ALA A 140 13.38 -32.29 3.36
N ILE A 141 14.52 -31.61 3.13
CA ILE A 141 15.16 -31.57 1.81
C ILE A 141 15.69 -32.97 1.43
N ALA A 142 16.35 -33.66 2.35
CA ALA A 142 16.89 -35.00 2.11
C ALA A 142 15.79 -36.02 1.77
N GLU A 143 14.63 -35.97 2.46
CA GLU A 143 13.48 -36.82 2.15
C GLU A 143 12.87 -36.52 0.77
N SER A 144 12.91 -35.27 0.31
CA SER A 144 12.32 -34.89 -0.99
C SER A 144 13.13 -35.32 -2.22
N VAL A 145 14.37 -35.77 -2.02
CA VAL A 145 15.32 -36.12 -3.08
C VAL A 145 15.48 -37.64 -3.24
N GLY A 146 14.97 -38.44 -2.30
CA GLY A 146 14.98 -39.92 -2.34
C GLY A 146 13.66 -40.50 -2.83
#